data_AF-A0A845ZRP6-F1
#
_entry.id   AF-A0A845ZRP6-F1
#
_cell.length_a   1.000
_cell.length_b   1.000
_cell.length_c   1.000
_cell.angle_alpha   90.00
_cell.angle_beta   90.00
_cell.angle_gamma   90.00
#
_symmetry.space_group_name_H-M   'P 1'
#
loop_
_entity.id
_entity.type
_entity.pdbx_description
1 polymer ?
#
loop_
_entity_poly.entity_id
_entity_poly.type
_entity_poly.pdbx_seq_one_letter_code
_entity_poly.pdbx_strand_id
1 'polypeptide(L)'
;MKLKPLPLRIRPLWLRVLTVGVLSLLLTMGQIPIASAEIAPLPVERKALFGDLHVHTNYSLDSYFGANPNGPEEAYRFARGEAVTMASGQSHKLKTALDFTALTDHAEFLGEIAICTMDENSPYYNSENCQLVRDAQDDIDAAGEAFQRFIMGKEDLGVCGDNNELCEEYTPLVWDKIQDAATQFNEPGVFTTFNAYEWTSPGNVPRGIAGAGIHRNIIFSNDTVPETVFSGSDVSDPLKSSPNPEHLWAWLDTNCTGECEVIVIPHNANLSEGTAFNPTYYDNVTPIDDVRASTQQRLERLVEVMQTKGESECKTGLGNVDELCNFEKLDTRSVRTGPSFLIEGAAVQSLTTAPICDELFEPEGCINKYSYIREGLKEGVKQEAKIGVNPFKYGFVGATDTHSGVPSSGEEDNYQGNHGMADDTPQYRLGIEQSPISGELDNLLNNPGGLTGVWAEENTRDSIFDAFQRRETFATSGPRIQVRLFGGYEFPEDLNLRD
;
A
#
# COMPACT_ATOMS: atom_id res chain seq x y z
N MET A 1 -18.79 -26.50 -57.15
CA MET A 1 -19.79 -26.53 -56.06
C MET A 1 -20.70 -25.33 -56.21
N LYS A 2 -22.00 -25.55 -56.47
CA LYS A 2 -23.03 -24.51 -56.65
C LYS A 2 -23.97 -24.57 -55.44
N LEU A 3 -24.16 -23.43 -54.76
CA LEU A 3 -25.12 -23.22 -53.68
C LEU A 3 -26.56 -23.18 -54.24
N LYS A 4 -27.51 -23.80 -53.53
CA LYS A 4 -28.97 -23.71 -53.79
C LYS A 4 -29.66 -23.02 -52.60
N PRO A 5 -30.67 -22.15 -52.82
CA PRO A 5 -31.40 -21.47 -51.76
C PRO A 5 -32.65 -22.24 -51.30
N LEU A 6 -33.03 -22.09 -50.02
CA LEU A 6 -34.31 -22.53 -49.43
C LEU A 6 -35.41 -21.47 -49.65
N PRO A 7 -36.69 -21.86 -49.85
CA PRO A 7 -37.81 -20.92 -49.93
C PRO A 7 -38.57 -20.75 -48.60
N LEU A 8 -38.91 -19.50 -48.27
CA LEU A 8 -39.92 -19.13 -47.27
C LEU A 8 -41.33 -19.55 -47.72
N ARG A 9 -42.16 -20.04 -46.78
CA ARG A 9 -43.60 -20.22 -46.96
C ARG A 9 -44.38 -19.52 -45.84
N ILE A 10 -45.12 -18.48 -46.22
CA ILE A 10 -46.15 -17.80 -45.43
C ILE A 10 -47.46 -18.60 -45.57
N ARG A 11 -48.22 -18.76 -44.48
CA ARG A 11 -49.63 -19.22 -44.53
C ARG A 11 -50.53 -18.36 -43.62
N PRO A 12 -51.82 -18.21 -43.98
CA PRO A 12 -52.61 -17.03 -43.63
C PRO A 12 -53.57 -17.24 -42.44
N LEU A 13 -53.94 -16.10 -41.84
CA LEU A 13 -54.95 -15.90 -40.80
C LEU A 13 -56.34 -16.40 -41.23
N TRP A 14 -57.04 -17.11 -40.34
CA TRP A 14 -58.48 -17.36 -40.44
C TRP A 14 -59.20 -16.85 -39.20
N LEU A 15 -60.09 -15.87 -39.42
CA LEU A 15 -61.12 -15.43 -38.48
C LEU A 15 -62.10 -16.58 -38.18
N ARG A 16 -62.47 -16.75 -36.89
CA ARG A 16 -63.79 -17.26 -36.51
C ARG A 16 -64.35 -16.44 -35.35
N VAL A 17 -65.60 -16.04 -35.55
CA VAL A 17 -66.46 -15.22 -34.68
C VAL A 17 -67.52 -16.14 -34.05
N LEU A 18 -68.09 -15.67 -32.92
CA LEU A 18 -69.22 -16.15 -32.10
C LEU A 18 -68.82 -17.09 -30.94
N THR A 19 -69.28 -16.88 -29.70
CA THR A 19 -70.62 -16.41 -29.27
C THR A 19 -70.55 -15.84 -27.84
N VAL A 20 -71.29 -14.76 -27.57
CA VAL A 20 -71.44 -14.17 -26.22
C VAL A 20 -72.44 -15.00 -25.41
N GLY A 21 -71.97 -15.56 -24.29
CA GLY A 21 -72.80 -16.12 -23.23
C GLY A 21 -72.65 -15.25 -21.98
N VAL A 22 -73.71 -14.55 -21.59
CA VAL A 22 -73.79 -13.80 -20.34
C VAL A 22 -74.00 -14.80 -19.21
N LEU A 23 -73.01 -14.94 -18.33
CA LEU A 23 -73.20 -15.56 -17.01
C LEU A 23 -72.61 -14.63 -15.96
N SER A 24 -73.50 -14.07 -15.15
CA SER A 24 -73.19 -13.21 -14.01
C SER A 24 -72.43 -14.01 -12.95
N LEU A 25 -71.16 -13.67 -12.72
CA LEU A 25 -70.41 -14.11 -11.55
C LEU A 25 -70.02 -12.87 -10.73
N LEU A 26 -70.32 -12.93 -9.44
CA LEU A 26 -70.11 -11.90 -8.43
C LEU A 26 -68.66 -11.37 -8.45
N LEU A 27 -68.51 -10.07 -8.72
CA LEU A 27 -67.27 -9.33 -8.46
C LEU A 27 -67.09 -9.18 -6.95
N THR A 28 -66.31 -10.08 -6.34
CA THR A 28 -65.56 -9.72 -5.14
C THR A 28 -64.53 -8.68 -5.56
N MET A 29 -64.62 -7.46 -5.00
CA MET A 29 -63.55 -6.46 -5.09
C MET A 29 -62.30 -7.02 -4.42
N GLY A 30 -61.48 -7.75 -5.18
CA GLY A 30 -60.10 -8.00 -4.82
C GLY A 30 -59.31 -6.71 -5.06
N GLN A 31 -58.83 -6.09 -3.99
CA GLN A 31 -57.81 -5.06 -4.08
C GLN A 31 -56.62 -5.67 -4.83
N ILE A 32 -56.32 -5.14 -6.01
CA ILE A 32 -55.03 -5.37 -6.66
C ILE A 32 -54.00 -4.76 -5.70
N PRO A 33 -53.04 -5.53 -5.16
CA PRO A 33 -51.94 -4.92 -4.44
C PRO A 33 -51.18 -4.08 -5.47
N ILE A 34 -51.28 -2.76 -5.34
CA ILE A 34 -50.32 -1.86 -5.96
C ILE A 34 -49.02 -2.20 -5.24
N ALA A 35 -48.17 -3.00 -5.87
CA ALA A 35 -46.78 -3.10 -5.48
C ALA A 35 -46.25 -1.67 -5.55
N SER A 36 -46.03 -1.05 -4.39
CA SER A 36 -45.16 0.11 -4.31
C SER A 36 -43.85 -0.36 -4.91
N ALA A 37 -43.49 0.13 -6.09
CA ALA A 37 -42.10 0.11 -6.49
C ALA A 37 -41.37 0.78 -5.33
N GLU A 38 -40.56 0.02 -4.59
CA GLU A 38 -39.55 0.64 -3.75
C GLU A 38 -38.78 1.56 -4.68
N ILE A 39 -38.95 2.87 -4.49
CA ILE A 39 -38.06 3.85 -5.06
C ILE A 39 -36.72 3.46 -4.45
N ALA A 40 -35.84 2.86 -5.27
CA ALA A 40 -34.47 2.62 -4.87
C ALA A 40 -33.97 3.94 -4.26
N PRO A 41 -33.37 3.92 -3.05
CA PRO A 41 -32.87 5.13 -2.45
C PRO A 41 -32.01 5.84 -3.49
N LEU A 42 -32.21 7.16 -3.65
CA LEU A 42 -31.36 7.97 -4.53
C LEU A 42 -29.91 7.62 -4.20
N PRO A 43 -29.05 7.38 -5.22
CA PRO A 43 -27.67 7.02 -4.97
C PRO A 43 -27.09 8.07 -4.02
N VAL A 44 -26.54 7.60 -2.90
CA VAL A 44 -25.84 8.50 -1.97
C VAL A 44 -24.74 9.16 -2.78
N GLU A 45 -24.76 10.48 -2.87
CA GLU A 45 -23.78 11.25 -3.64
C GLU A 45 -22.41 11.01 -3.00
N ARG A 46 -21.55 10.25 -3.68
CA ARG A 46 -20.18 9.98 -3.24
C ARG A 46 -19.24 10.94 -3.92
N LYS A 47 -18.26 11.43 -3.17
CA LYS A 47 -17.20 12.30 -3.66
C LYS A 47 -15.87 11.55 -3.67
N ALA A 48 -15.02 11.90 -4.62
CA ALA A 48 -13.63 11.45 -4.62
C ALA A 48 -12.85 12.27 -3.59
N LEU A 49 -12.40 11.60 -2.52
CA LEU A 49 -11.48 12.12 -1.52
C LEU A 49 -10.07 11.65 -1.84
N PHE A 50 -9.08 12.49 -1.61
CA PHE A 50 -7.68 12.22 -1.91
C PHE A 50 -6.81 12.22 -0.66
N GLY A 51 -5.99 11.19 -0.52
CA GLY A 51 -5.15 11.03 0.66
C GLY A 51 -3.94 10.15 0.42
N ASP A 52 -3.08 10.12 1.44
CA ASP A 52 -1.85 9.36 1.46
C ASP A 52 -1.87 8.35 2.60
N LEU A 53 -1.64 7.08 2.30
CA LEU A 53 -1.78 5.96 3.25
C LEU A 53 -0.46 5.27 3.56
N HIS A 54 0.66 5.88 3.14
CA HIS A 54 2.00 5.33 3.33
C HIS A 54 2.99 6.47 3.55
N VAL A 55 3.22 6.80 4.81
CA VAL A 55 3.93 8.02 5.23
C VAL A 55 4.78 7.70 6.45
N HIS A 56 6.09 7.86 6.31
CA HIS A 56 7.05 7.71 7.40
C HIS A 56 7.41 9.07 7.99
N THR A 57 7.39 9.13 9.31
CA THR A 57 7.82 10.27 10.12
C THR A 57 9.20 10.00 10.69
N ASN A 58 9.72 10.92 11.50
CA ASN A 58 10.94 10.69 12.26
C ASN A 58 10.79 9.62 13.37
N TYR A 59 9.66 8.91 13.46
CA TYR A 59 9.54 7.74 14.33
C TYR A 59 9.96 6.45 13.63
N SER A 60 9.94 6.42 12.29
CA SER A 60 10.55 5.33 11.53
C SER A 60 12.06 5.50 11.43
N LEU A 61 12.80 4.42 11.67
CA LEU A 61 14.27 4.45 11.73
C LEU A 61 14.91 4.77 10.37
N ASP A 62 14.37 4.24 9.28
CA ASP A 62 14.86 4.49 7.92
C ASP A 62 14.61 5.94 7.47
N SER A 63 13.51 6.54 7.90
CA SER A 63 13.23 7.97 7.73
C SER A 63 14.09 8.84 8.63
N TYR A 64 14.31 8.43 9.87
CA TYR A 64 15.18 9.13 10.82
C TYR A 64 16.61 9.27 10.29
N PHE A 65 17.16 8.21 9.67
CA PHE A 65 18.46 8.26 9.00
C PHE A 65 18.48 9.08 7.71
N GLY A 66 17.32 9.49 7.19
CA GLY A 66 17.23 10.56 6.19
C GLY A 66 17.40 11.96 6.78
N ALA A 67 17.72 12.09 8.08
CA ALA A 67 17.65 13.33 8.84
C ALA A 67 16.28 14.02 8.73
N ASN A 68 15.20 13.22 8.76
CA ASN A 68 13.85 13.75 8.72
C ASN A 68 13.54 14.50 10.04
N PRO A 69 13.24 15.81 10.01
CA PRO A 69 12.88 16.55 11.21
C PRO A 69 11.39 16.41 11.57
N ASN A 70 10.57 15.88 10.68
CA ASN A 70 9.11 15.93 10.77
C ASN A 70 8.57 14.70 11.52
N GLY A 71 8.04 14.92 12.72
CA GLY A 71 7.27 13.91 13.46
C GLY A 71 5.80 13.87 13.06
N PRO A 72 4.97 13.10 13.80
CA PRO A 72 3.55 12.95 13.49
C PRO A 72 2.76 14.26 13.38
N GLU A 73 3.00 15.23 14.28
CA GLU A 73 2.29 16.52 14.22
C GLU A 73 2.65 17.32 12.96
N GLU A 74 3.94 17.39 12.61
CA GLU A 74 4.40 18.08 11.40
C GLU A 74 3.83 17.42 10.14
N ALA A 75 3.82 16.09 10.07
CA ALA A 75 3.27 15.37 8.93
C ALA A 75 1.77 15.66 8.72
N TYR A 76 0.98 15.71 9.78
CA TYR A 76 -0.44 16.08 9.68
C TYR A 76 -0.64 17.57 9.37
N ARG A 77 0.18 18.48 9.91
CA ARG A 77 0.17 19.91 9.51
C ARG A 77 0.45 20.05 8.01
N PHE A 78 1.46 19.34 7.50
CA PHE A 78 1.78 19.35 6.07
C PHE A 78 0.63 18.81 5.22
N ALA A 79 0.03 17.69 5.61
CA ALA A 79 -1.15 17.12 4.94
C ALA A 79 -2.31 18.12 4.83
N ARG A 80 -2.50 18.95 5.86
CA ARG A 80 -3.51 20.03 5.89
C ARG A 80 -3.12 21.28 5.10
N GLY A 81 -1.96 21.29 4.44
CA GLY A 81 -1.45 22.39 3.63
C GLY A 81 -0.69 23.46 4.42
N GLU A 82 -0.33 23.19 5.68
CA GLU A 82 0.56 24.05 6.45
C GLU A 82 2.02 23.83 6.04
N ALA A 83 2.88 24.80 6.36
CA ALA A 83 4.29 24.73 6.03
C ALA A 83 5.09 24.02 7.13
N VAL A 84 6.00 23.14 6.72
CA VAL A 84 6.96 22.44 7.58
C VAL A 84 8.39 22.70 7.11
N THR A 85 9.37 22.23 7.88
CA THR A 85 10.79 22.36 7.56
C THR A 85 11.29 21.04 6.99
N MET A 86 11.94 21.08 5.82
CA MET A 86 12.60 19.91 5.24
C MET A 86 13.99 19.70 5.88
N ALA A 87 14.59 18.54 5.67
CA ALA A 87 15.97 18.25 6.10
C ALA A 87 16.99 19.28 5.57
N SER A 88 16.77 19.84 4.38
CA SER A 88 17.56 20.93 3.81
C SER A 88 17.44 22.28 4.55
N GLY A 89 16.58 22.37 5.57
CA GLY A 89 16.22 23.60 6.29
C GLY A 89 15.25 24.50 5.53
N GLN A 90 14.81 24.11 4.34
CA GLN A 90 13.84 24.88 3.55
C GLN A 90 12.41 24.68 4.07
N SER A 91 11.61 25.75 4.01
CA SER A 91 10.18 25.66 4.28
C SER A 91 9.46 25.06 3.07
N HIS A 92 8.59 24.08 3.31
CA HIS A 92 7.85 23.37 2.28
C HIS A 92 6.37 23.21 2.65
N LYS A 93 5.48 23.18 1.66
CA LYS A 93 4.03 22.96 1.85
C LYS A 93 3.38 22.39 0.58
N LEU A 94 2.27 21.69 0.74
CA LEU A 94 1.42 21.29 -0.38
C LEU A 94 0.73 22.49 -1.03
N LYS A 95 0.49 22.43 -2.34
CA LYS A 95 -0.40 23.41 -2.99
C LYS A 95 -1.86 23.17 -2.66
N THR A 96 -2.23 21.91 -2.46
CA THR A 96 -3.59 21.50 -2.11
C THR A 96 -3.54 20.58 -0.90
N ALA A 97 -4.28 20.90 0.16
CA ALA A 97 -4.41 20.03 1.33
C ALA A 97 -5.05 18.68 0.97
N LEU A 98 -4.68 17.61 1.66
CA LEU A 98 -5.30 16.29 1.53
C LEU A 98 -6.64 16.24 2.25
N ASP A 99 -7.49 15.29 1.83
CA ASP A 99 -8.73 14.97 2.52
C ASP A 99 -8.48 14.01 3.70
N PHE A 100 -7.51 13.11 3.56
CA PHE A 100 -7.12 12.18 4.62
C PHE A 100 -5.65 11.76 4.55
N THR A 101 -5.09 11.31 5.67
CA THR A 101 -3.75 10.72 5.75
C THR A 101 -3.67 9.63 6.82
N ALA A 102 -2.84 8.61 6.59
CA ALA A 102 -2.40 7.67 7.61
C ALA A 102 -0.87 7.74 7.73
N LEU A 103 -0.36 7.78 8.96
CA LEU A 103 1.08 7.67 9.24
C LEU A 103 1.39 6.20 9.48
N THR A 104 2.41 5.67 8.81
CA THR A 104 2.72 4.24 8.77
C THR A 104 4.18 4.00 9.08
N ASP A 105 4.66 4.55 10.21
CA ASP A 105 6.01 4.27 10.67
C ASP A 105 6.23 2.77 10.92
N HIS A 106 7.44 2.29 10.66
CA HIS A 106 7.81 0.89 10.84
C HIS A 106 7.68 0.43 12.31
N ALA A 107 6.90 -0.64 12.54
CA ALA A 107 6.74 -1.26 13.84
C ALA A 107 8.06 -1.85 14.39
N GLU A 108 9.00 -2.18 13.51
CA GLU A 108 10.22 -2.92 13.86
C GLU A 108 11.21 -2.15 14.75
N PHE A 109 11.12 -0.82 14.79
CA PHE A 109 12.11 0.04 15.46
C PHE A 109 11.53 1.13 16.35
N LEU A 110 10.21 1.10 16.64
CA LEU A 110 9.57 2.11 17.46
C LEU A 110 10.20 2.16 18.87
N GLY A 111 10.45 1.00 19.48
CA GLY A 111 11.10 0.91 20.79
C GLY A 111 12.52 1.48 20.76
N GLU A 112 13.34 1.06 19.80
CA GLU A 112 14.74 1.45 19.64
C GLU A 112 14.89 2.95 19.43
N ILE A 113 14.06 3.54 18.56
CA ILE A 113 14.04 4.99 18.34
C ILE A 113 13.74 5.71 19.65
N ALA A 114 12.74 5.27 20.42
CA ALA A 114 12.42 5.93 21.68
C ALA A 114 13.54 5.81 22.73
N ILE A 115 14.16 4.63 22.83
CA ILE A 115 15.28 4.35 23.73
C ILE A 115 16.49 5.24 23.41
N CYS A 116 16.76 5.50 22.12
CA CYS A 116 17.90 6.29 21.71
C CYS A 116 17.65 7.81 21.64
N THR A 117 16.40 8.24 21.39
CA THR A 117 16.11 9.63 21.01
C THR A 117 15.07 10.33 21.89
N MET A 118 14.20 9.59 22.59
CA MET A 118 13.07 10.16 23.33
C MET A 118 13.22 10.13 24.85
N ASP A 119 13.97 9.17 25.42
CA ASP A 119 14.26 9.12 26.85
C ASP A 119 15.76 9.27 27.15
N GLU A 120 16.16 10.44 27.66
CA GLU A 120 17.53 10.72 28.11
C GLU A 120 17.95 9.86 29.31
N ASN A 121 17.00 9.26 30.04
CA ASN A 121 17.26 8.39 31.18
C ASN A 121 17.39 6.90 30.80
N SER A 122 17.15 6.56 29.53
CA SER A 122 17.35 5.21 29.03
C SER A 122 18.76 4.71 29.34
N PRO A 123 18.93 3.45 29.77
CA PRO A 123 20.26 2.88 30.06
C PRO A 123 21.18 2.86 28.84
N TYR A 124 20.61 2.87 27.62
CA TYR A 124 21.35 2.83 26.36
C TYR A 124 21.53 4.21 25.71
N TYR A 125 20.93 5.28 26.26
CA TYR A 125 20.98 6.61 25.67
C TYR A 125 22.41 7.05 25.34
N ASN A 126 23.37 6.80 26.24
CA ASN A 126 24.77 7.15 26.04
C ASN A 126 25.63 6.07 25.36
N SER A 127 25.04 4.99 24.85
CA SER A 127 25.75 3.96 24.09
C SER A 127 26.26 4.50 22.75
N GLU A 128 27.29 3.86 22.18
CA GLU A 128 27.86 4.23 20.87
C GLU A 128 26.82 4.14 19.75
N ASN A 129 25.99 3.08 19.74
CA ASN A 129 24.94 2.93 18.73
C ASN A 129 23.85 4.00 18.86
N CYS A 130 23.39 4.35 20.07
CA CYS A 130 22.43 5.45 20.22
C CYS A 130 23.04 6.83 19.93
N GLN A 131 24.34 7.03 20.19
CA GLN A 131 25.04 8.25 19.76
C GLN A 131 25.05 8.33 18.24
N LEU A 132 25.44 7.26 17.53
CA LEU A 132 25.41 7.19 16.07
C LEU A 132 24.00 7.44 15.51
N VAL A 133 22.96 6.86 16.13
CA VAL A 133 21.57 7.14 15.76
C VAL A 133 21.29 8.63 15.87
N ARG A 134 21.59 9.29 17.00
CA ARG A 134 21.31 10.73 17.15
C ARG A 134 22.15 11.60 16.22
N ASP A 135 23.42 11.28 16.02
CA ASP A 135 24.33 12.01 15.15
C ASP A 135 23.86 11.99 13.68
N ALA A 136 23.12 10.94 13.27
CA ALA A 136 22.53 10.83 11.93
C ALA A 136 21.53 11.95 11.57
N GLN A 137 21.01 12.72 12.54
CA GLN A 137 20.16 13.89 12.24
C GLN A 137 20.94 15.11 11.78
N ASP A 138 22.22 15.22 12.16
CA ASP A 138 23.03 16.43 11.93
C ASP A 138 24.24 16.17 11.01
N ASP A 139 24.61 14.91 10.79
CA ASP A 139 25.78 14.50 10.00
C ASP A 139 25.41 13.43 8.97
N ILE A 140 25.56 13.77 7.68
CA ILE A 140 25.21 12.88 6.56
C ILE A 140 26.10 11.63 6.47
N ASP A 141 27.36 11.70 6.92
CA ASP A 141 28.27 10.56 6.91
C ASP A 141 27.88 9.60 8.05
N ALA A 142 27.52 10.13 9.22
CA ALA A 142 26.95 9.35 10.33
C ALA A 142 25.62 8.70 9.93
N ALA A 143 24.77 9.45 9.23
CA ALA A 143 23.51 8.96 8.67
C ALA A 143 23.73 7.81 7.67
N GLY A 144 24.70 7.97 6.77
CA GLY A 144 25.12 6.93 5.83
C GLY A 144 25.64 5.68 6.55
N GLU A 145 26.50 5.84 7.55
CA GLU A 145 27.00 4.73 8.37
C GLU A 145 25.85 4.00 9.08
N ALA A 146 24.97 4.73 9.76
CA ALA A 146 23.83 4.18 10.48
C ALA A 146 22.87 3.43 9.55
N PHE A 147 22.53 4.02 8.39
CA PHE A 147 21.67 3.39 7.40
C PHE A 147 22.30 2.10 6.84
N GLN A 148 23.58 2.14 6.48
CA GLN A 148 24.26 0.95 5.96
C GLN A 148 24.38 -0.16 7.00
N ARG A 149 24.55 0.19 8.28
CA ARG A 149 24.75 -0.77 9.35
C ARG A 149 23.43 -1.39 9.81
N PHE A 150 22.45 -0.57 10.18
CA PHE A 150 21.23 -1.03 10.83
C PHE A 150 20.11 -1.38 9.84
N ILE A 151 19.93 -0.61 8.76
CA ILE A 151 18.88 -0.88 7.76
C ILE A 151 19.35 -1.90 6.73
N MET A 152 20.48 -1.62 6.07
CA MET A 152 20.99 -2.46 4.98
C MET A 152 21.70 -3.71 5.50
N GLY A 153 22.54 -3.54 6.52
CA GLY A 153 23.31 -4.60 7.17
C GLY A 153 22.47 -5.46 8.11
N LYS A 154 21.28 -4.98 8.50
CA LYS A 154 20.39 -5.63 9.48
C LYS A 154 21.11 -5.94 10.79
N GLU A 155 22.06 -5.10 11.17
CA GLU A 155 22.69 -5.20 12.49
C GLU A 155 21.70 -4.79 13.57
N ASP A 156 21.72 -5.51 14.70
CA ASP A 156 20.96 -5.16 15.88
C ASP A 156 21.55 -3.90 16.53
N LEU A 157 20.70 -2.92 16.88
CA LEU A 157 21.12 -1.74 17.64
C LEU A 157 21.64 -2.12 19.03
N GLY A 158 21.22 -3.27 19.57
CA GLY A 158 21.67 -3.81 20.85
C GLY A 158 21.11 -3.03 22.05
N VAL A 159 19.95 -2.41 21.88
CA VAL A 159 19.34 -1.50 22.87
C VAL A 159 18.08 -2.06 23.52
N CYS A 160 17.56 -3.19 23.06
CA CYS A 160 16.31 -3.77 23.57
C CYS A 160 16.46 -4.61 24.85
N GLY A 161 17.68 -4.76 25.38
CA GLY A 161 17.94 -5.60 26.55
C GLY A 161 17.84 -7.11 26.25
N ASP A 162 17.86 -7.93 27.31
CA ASP A 162 17.75 -9.38 27.17
C ASP A 162 16.32 -9.77 26.77
N ASN A 163 16.17 -10.64 25.77
CA ASN A 163 14.88 -11.10 25.26
C ASN A 163 13.90 -9.97 24.84
N ASN A 164 14.42 -8.83 24.39
CA ASN A 164 13.61 -7.71 23.86
C ASN A 164 12.78 -6.92 24.89
N GLU A 165 13.01 -7.12 26.20
CA GLU A 165 12.16 -6.57 27.27
C GLU A 165 12.01 -5.03 27.22
N LEU A 166 13.08 -4.30 26.88
CA LEU A 166 13.04 -2.83 26.89
C LEU A 166 12.28 -2.30 25.67
N CYS A 167 12.44 -2.92 24.51
CA CYS A 167 11.69 -2.51 23.32
C CYS A 167 10.20 -2.85 23.44
N GLU A 168 9.84 -3.94 24.13
CA GLU A 168 8.44 -4.25 24.47
C GLU A 168 7.82 -3.21 25.42
N GLU A 169 8.61 -2.60 26.32
CA GLU A 169 8.16 -1.51 27.19
C GLU A 169 7.99 -0.18 26.45
N TYR A 170 8.91 0.15 25.53
CA TYR A 170 8.94 1.45 24.86
C TYR A 170 8.04 1.53 23.62
N THR A 171 7.82 0.41 22.92
CA THR A 171 7.00 0.39 21.69
C THR A 171 5.57 0.93 21.91
N PRO A 172 4.82 0.51 22.96
CA PRO A 172 3.51 1.08 23.24
C PRO A 172 3.53 2.60 23.47
N LEU A 173 4.60 3.15 24.06
CA LEU A 173 4.70 4.59 24.33
C LEU A 173 4.80 5.42 23.04
N VAL A 174 5.48 4.90 22.02
CA VAL A 174 5.55 5.53 20.70
C VAL A 174 4.25 5.33 19.94
N TRP A 175 3.67 4.14 20.04
CA TRP A 175 2.37 3.84 19.45
C TRP A 175 1.27 4.77 19.96
N ASP A 176 1.24 5.05 21.27
CA ASP A 176 0.33 6.02 21.88
C ASP A 176 0.53 7.43 21.32
N LYS A 177 1.78 7.87 21.09
CA LYS A 177 2.06 9.19 20.50
C LYS A 177 1.55 9.30 19.06
N ILE A 178 1.65 8.23 18.27
CA ILE A 178 1.10 8.19 16.90
C ILE A 178 -0.43 8.30 16.94
N GLN A 179 -1.08 7.56 17.86
CA GLN A 179 -2.53 7.61 18.06
C GLN A 179 -3.02 8.98 18.56
N ASP A 180 -2.29 9.58 19.51
CA ASP A 180 -2.58 10.91 20.04
C ASP A 180 -2.54 11.96 18.92
N ALA A 181 -1.49 11.92 18.08
CA ALA A 181 -1.38 12.81 16.94
C ALA A 181 -2.51 12.58 15.93
N ALA A 182 -2.84 11.32 15.59
CA ALA A 182 -3.95 11.01 14.72
C ALA A 182 -5.26 11.59 15.28
N THR A 183 -5.55 11.35 16.55
CA THR A 183 -6.76 11.84 17.24
C THR A 183 -6.82 13.37 17.28
N GLN A 184 -5.71 14.03 17.61
CA GLN A 184 -5.62 15.48 17.71
C GLN A 184 -5.91 16.18 16.37
N PHE A 185 -5.43 15.61 15.26
CA PHE A 185 -5.55 16.22 13.94
C PHE A 185 -6.79 15.75 13.15
N ASN A 186 -7.54 14.78 13.66
CA ASN A 186 -8.78 14.33 13.04
C ASN A 186 -9.88 15.39 13.17
N GLU A 187 -10.31 15.96 12.04
CA GLU A 187 -11.39 16.92 11.95
C GLU A 187 -12.48 16.36 11.00
N PRO A 188 -13.40 15.51 11.49
CA PRO A 188 -14.43 14.89 10.67
C PRO A 188 -15.20 15.92 9.82
N GLY A 189 -15.32 15.62 8.53
CA GLY A 189 -15.89 16.48 7.51
C GLY A 189 -14.90 17.41 6.81
N VAL A 190 -13.68 17.57 7.35
CA VAL A 190 -12.64 18.48 6.85
C VAL A 190 -11.36 17.73 6.51
N PHE A 191 -10.79 17.01 7.47
CA PHE A 191 -9.54 16.23 7.31
C PHE A 191 -9.59 14.99 8.20
N THR A 192 -9.44 13.81 7.62
CA THR A 192 -9.50 12.54 8.36
C THR A 192 -8.10 11.96 8.57
N THR A 193 -7.81 11.51 9.78
CA THR A 193 -6.59 10.74 10.08
C THR A 193 -6.94 9.29 10.39
N PHE A 194 -5.97 8.38 10.33
CA PHE A 194 -6.14 7.00 10.80
C PHE A 194 -5.03 6.61 11.77
N ASN A 195 -5.37 5.78 12.76
CA ASN A 195 -4.36 5.06 13.52
C ASN A 195 -3.80 3.97 12.58
N ALA A 196 -2.49 4.02 12.33
CA ALA A 196 -1.85 3.12 11.39
C ALA A 196 -0.36 2.93 11.71
N TYR A 197 0.21 1.86 11.19
CA TYR A 197 1.64 1.56 11.24
C TYR A 197 2.04 0.70 10.05
N GLU A 198 3.33 0.67 9.71
CA GLU A 198 3.88 -0.28 8.75
C GLU A 198 4.43 -1.52 9.47
N TRP A 199 4.09 -2.69 8.94
CA TRP A 199 4.74 -3.94 9.28
C TRP A 199 5.67 -4.36 8.15
N THR A 200 6.91 -4.68 8.50
CA THR A 200 7.91 -5.17 7.55
C THR A 200 8.54 -6.44 8.05
N SER A 201 8.51 -7.45 7.21
CA SER A 201 9.29 -8.66 7.44
C SER A 201 10.38 -8.82 6.37
N PRO A 202 11.62 -9.13 6.78
CA PRO A 202 12.68 -9.50 5.85
C PRO A 202 12.35 -10.80 5.11
N GLY A 203 11.39 -11.56 5.61
CA GLY A 203 10.90 -12.77 4.99
C GLY A 203 11.80 -13.98 5.14
N ASN A 204 11.40 -15.09 4.51
CA ASN A 204 12.22 -16.30 4.37
C ASN A 204 13.12 -16.21 3.12
N VAL A 205 13.33 -14.99 2.62
CA VAL A 205 14.09 -14.77 1.40
C VAL A 205 15.57 -14.79 1.76
N PRO A 206 16.39 -15.72 1.22
CA PRO A 206 17.82 -15.78 1.50
C PRO A 206 18.61 -14.55 1.02
N ARG A 207 17.93 -13.59 0.37
CA ARG A 207 18.52 -12.58 -0.50
C ARG A 207 18.42 -11.21 0.14
N GLY A 208 19.53 -10.77 0.73
CA GLY A 208 19.70 -9.43 1.29
C GLY A 208 19.81 -8.35 0.21
N ILE A 209 18.73 -8.09 -0.51
CA ILE A 209 18.60 -6.88 -1.33
C ILE A 209 17.98 -5.77 -0.46
N ALA A 210 18.46 -4.55 -0.60
CA ALA A 210 17.86 -3.34 -0.02
C ALA A 210 16.37 -3.26 -0.36
N GLY A 211 15.49 -3.20 0.65
CA GLY A 211 14.04 -3.17 0.42
C GLY A 211 13.42 -4.48 -0.11
N ALA A 212 14.19 -5.58 -0.18
CA ALA A 212 13.60 -6.91 -0.36
C ALA A 212 13.07 -7.42 0.98
N GLY A 213 11.79 -7.77 0.94
CA GLY A 213 10.99 -8.11 2.10
C GLY A 213 9.52 -8.08 1.70
N ILE A 214 8.66 -8.23 2.69
CA ILE A 214 7.22 -8.13 2.51
C ILE A 214 6.69 -7.08 3.47
N HIS A 215 5.99 -6.10 2.91
CA HIS A 215 5.59 -4.89 3.61
C HIS A 215 4.09 -4.71 3.56
N ARG A 216 3.52 -4.20 4.66
CA ARG A 216 2.08 -3.98 4.82
C ARG A 216 1.81 -2.73 5.64
N ASN A 217 0.95 -1.86 5.16
CA ASN A 217 0.35 -0.81 5.99
C ASN A 217 -0.88 -1.35 6.70
N ILE A 218 -0.94 -1.20 8.01
CA ILE A 218 -2.05 -1.63 8.87
C ILE A 218 -2.83 -0.40 9.26
N ILE A 219 -4.11 -0.36 8.90
CA ILE A 219 -4.95 0.83 9.08
C ILE A 219 -6.20 0.44 9.86
N PHE A 220 -6.42 1.08 11.00
CA PHE A 220 -7.58 0.84 11.86
C PHE A 220 -8.71 1.81 11.55
N SER A 221 -9.96 1.34 11.67
CA SER A 221 -11.14 2.17 11.37
C SER A 221 -11.39 3.25 12.41
N ASN A 222 -10.99 3.03 13.67
CA ASN A 222 -11.28 3.90 14.79
C ASN A 222 -10.19 3.86 15.88
N ASP A 223 -10.45 4.48 17.03
CA ASP A 223 -9.51 4.58 18.16
C ASP A 223 -9.48 3.32 19.06
N THR A 224 -10.31 2.33 18.77
CA THR A 224 -10.24 1.00 19.39
C THR A 224 -9.22 0.17 18.63
N VAL A 225 -7.98 0.18 19.10
CA VAL A 225 -6.83 -0.52 18.51
C VAL A 225 -6.13 -1.39 19.54
N PRO A 226 -5.27 -2.34 19.12
CA PRO A 226 -4.42 -3.09 20.06
C PRO A 226 -3.51 -2.16 20.88
N GLU A 227 -3.20 -2.57 22.12
CA GLU A 227 -2.34 -1.82 23.06
C GLU A 227 -0.88 -1.65 22.57
N THR A 228 -0.46 -2.49 21.61
CA THR A 228 0.87 -2.43 20.99
C THR A 228 0.77 -2.85 19.53
N VAL A 229 1.86 -2.70 18.78
CA VAL A 229 1.95 -3.13 17.38
C VAL A 229 2.66 -4.47 17.25
N PHE A 230 2.33 -5.23 16.21
CA PHE A 230 3.07 -6.43 15.85
C PHE A 230 4.26 -6.06 14.97
N SER A 231 5.46 -6.46 15.36
CA SER A 231 6.71 -6.20 14.64
C SER A 231 7.13 -7.43 13.82
N GLY A 232 7.62 -7.21 12.60
CA GLY A 232 8.26 -8.24 11.78
C GLY A 232 9.69 -8.60 12.22
N SER A 233 10.21 -7.95 13.25
CA SER A 233 11.47 -8.25 13.95
C SER A 233 11.26 -8.92 15.31
N ASP A 234 10.00 -9.16 15.72
CA ASP A 234 9.68 -9.84 16.98
C ASP A 234 10.12 -11.32 16.93
N VAL A 235 11.32 -11.57 17.44
CA VAL A 235 11.98 -12.87 17.57
C VAL A 235 11.81 -13.49 18.96
N SER A 236 10.90 -12.96 19.80
CA SER A 236 10.63 -13.48 21.16
C SER A 236 10.21 -14.96 21.15
N ASP A 237 9.73 -15.46 20.01
CA ASP A 237 9.53 -16.87 19.75
C ASP A 237 10.65 -17.44 18.86
N PRO A 238 11.50 -18.36 19.36
CA PRO A 238 12.55 -19.00 18.57
C PRO A 238 12.02 -19.88 17.42
N LEU A 239 10.70 -20.09 17.29
CA LEU A 239 10.04 -20.69 16.12
C LEU A 239 9.59 -19.66 15.07
N LYS A 240 9.67 -18.36 15.38
CA LYS A 240 9.31 -17.23 14.50
C LYS A 240 10.56 -16.46 14.05
N SER A 241 11.58 -17.16 13.54
CA SER A 241 12.83 -16.53 13.07
C SER A 241 12.67 -15.54 11.90
N SER A 242 11.46 -15.41 11.35
CA SER A 242 11.04 -14.37 10.41
C SER A 242 9.50 -14.36 10.35
N PRO A 243 8.80 -13.50 11.15
CA PRO A 243 7.36 -13.38 11.09
C PRO A 243 6.86 -13.18 9.65
N ASN A 244 5.81 -13.89 9.26
CA ASN A 244 5.26 -13.86 7.90
C ASN A 244 3.84 -13.25 7.94
N PRO A 245 3.19 -13.03 6.78
CA PRO A 245 1.87 -12.43 6.73
C PRO A 245 0.85 -13.23 7.55
N GLU A 246 0.93 -14.56 7.53
CA GLU A 246 0.04 -15.42 8.30
C GLU A 246 0.19 -15.21 9.81
N HIS A 247 1.39 -14.91 10.32
CA HIS A 247 1.60 -14.55 11.73
C HIS A 247 0.99 -13.18 12.07
N LEU A 248 1.16 -12.17 11.20
CA LEU A 248 0.53 -10.86 11.37
C LEU A 248 -1.00 -11.01 11.40
N TRP A 249 -1.58 -11.75 10.45
CA TRP A 249 -3.02 -11.96 10.39
C TRP A 249 -3.55 -12.69 11.63
N ALA A 250 -2.85 -13.72 12.11
CA ALA A 250 -3.21 -14.42 13.34
C ALA A 250 -3.13 -13.52 14.58
N TRP A 251 -2.13 -12.63 14.64
CA TRP A 251 -2.01 -11.65 15.72
C TRP A 251 -3.16 -10.63 15.67
N LEU A 252 -3.53 -10.13 14.49
CA LEU A 252 -4.66 -9.22 14.32
C LEU A 252 -5.98 -9.89 14.71
N ASP A 253 -6.21 -11.15 14.33
CA ASP A 253 -7.41 -11.90 14.72
C ASP A 253 -7.51 -12.12 16.24
N THR A 254 -6.38 -12.09 16.94
CA THR A 254 -6.33 -12.26 18.39
C THR A 254 -6.46 -10.93 19.14
N ASN A 255 -5.85 -9.86 18.63
CA ASN A 255 -5.69 -8.59 19.36
C ASN A 255 -6.63 -7.48 18.87
N CYS A 256 -7.09 -7.52 17.61
CA CYS A 256 -8.09 -6.61 17.07
C CYS A 256 -9.47 -7.29 17.08
N THR A 257 -10.16 -7.20 18.22
CA THR A 257 -11.47 -7.84 18.42
C THR A 257 -12.52 -6.83 18.90
N GLY A 258 -13.80 -7.22 18.89
CA GLY A 258 -14.88 -6.33 19.35
C GLY A 258 -15.17 -5.22 18.34
N GLU A 259 -14.96 -3.97 18.75
CA GLU A 259 -15.15 -2.76 17.92
C GLU A 259 -13.88 -2.39 17.11
N CYS A 260 -12.76 -3.09 17.31
CA CYS A 260 -11.57 -2.92 16.48
C CYS A 260 -11.82 -3.51 15.10
N GLU A 261 -11.70 -2.66 14.07
CA GLU A 261 -11.69 -3.08 12.67
C GLU A 261 -10.42 -2.60 11.99
N VAL A 262 -9.89 -3.45 11.10
CA VAL A 262 -8.58 -3.23 10.47
C VAL A 262 -8.61 -3.66 9.01
N ILE A 263 -7.88 -2.93 8.18
CA ILE A 263 -7.43 -3.39 6.87
C ILE A 263 -5.91 -3.45 6.83
N VAL A 264 -5.41 -4.32 5.98
CA VAL A 264 -3.99 -4.49 5.70
C VAL A 264 -3.78 -4.18 4.22
N ILE A 265 -2.79 -3.36 3.90
CA ILE A 265 -2.49 -2.96 2.52
C ILE A 265 -1.08 -3.45 2.20
N PRO A 266 -0.92 -4.60 1.50
CA PRO A 266 0.37 -4.99 0.98
C PRO A 266 0.91 -3.95 -0.02
N HIS A 267 2.21 -3.67 0.07
CA HIS A 267 2.95 -2.78 -0.82
C HIS A 267 4.31 -3.38 -1.22
N ASN A 268 5.06 -2.66 -2.06
CA ASN A 268 6.37 -3.11 -2.58
C ASN A 268 6.33 -4.47 -3.30
N ALA A 269 5.21 -4.81 -3.95
CA ALA A 269 5.07 -6.11 -4.59
C ALA A 269 6.14 -6.34 -5.67
N ASN A 270 6.50 -5.30 -6.43
CA ASN A 270 7.57 -5.34 -7.43
C ASN A 270 8.93 -5.77 -6.85
N LEU A 271 9.17 -5.50 -5.57
CA LEU A 271 10.40 -5.84 -4.84
C LEU A 271 10.27 -7.14 -4.01
N SER A 272 9.10 -7.77 -3.99
CA SER A 272 8.82 -8.92 -3.12
C SER A 272 9.49 -10.23 -3.55
N GLU A 273 10.23 -10.25 -4.65
CA GLU A 273 10.80 -11.46 -5.26
C GLU A 273 9.80 -12.62 -5.49
N GLY A 274 8.55 -12.29 -5.83
CA GLY A 274 7.48 -13.26 -6.07
C GLY A 274 6.68 -13.69 -4.84
N THR A 275 7.05 -13.22 -3.65
CA THR A 275 6.35 -13.60 -2.42
C THR A 275 5.00 -12.90 -2.22
N ALA A 276 4.76 -11.74 -2.85
CA ALA A 276 3.52 -10.97 -2.69
C ALA A 276 2.28 -11.74 -3.13
N PHE A 277 2.32 -12.40 -4.30
CA PHE A 277 1.17 -13.11 -4.88
C PHE A 277 1.43 -14.60 -5.14
N ASN A 278 2.29 -15.23 -4.32
CA ASN A 278 2.63 -16.64 -4.46
C ASN A 278 1.40 -17.54 -4.18
N PRO A 279 1.08 -18.55 -5.01
CA PRO A 279 -0.03 -19.50 -4.78
C PRO A 279 0.22 -20.54 -3.66
N THR A 280 1.24 -20.34 -2.83
CA THR A 280 1.54 -21.14 -1.64
C THR A 280 1.44 -20.28 -0.37
N TYR A 281 1.42 -20.92 0.79
CA TYR A 281 1.80 -20.30 2.04
C TYR A 281 3.22 -19.73 1.96
N TYR A 282 3.57 -18.92 2.95
CA TYR A 282 4.89 -18.31 3.06
C TYR A 282 6.05 -19.32 3.26
N ASP A 283 5.72 -20.57 3.59
CA ASP A 283 6.66 -21.69 3.57
C ASP A 283 7.11 -22.10 2.16
N ASN A 284 6.52 -21.50 1.12
CA ASN A 284 6.84 -21.70 -0.28
C ASN A 284 6.58 -23.12 -0.81
N VAL A 285 5.93 -23.98 -0.03
CA VAL A 285 5.72 -25.40 -0.33
C VAL A 285 4.25 -25.77 -0.22
N THR A 286 3.57 -25.32 0.83
CA THR A 286 2.19 -25.68 1.11
C THR A 286 1.26 -24.85 0.21
N PRO A 287 0.44 -25.47 -0.66
CA PRO A 287 -0.52 -24.72 -1.47
C PRO A 287 -1.52 -23.95 -0.61
N ILE A 288 -1.96 -22.77 -1.06
CA ILE A 288 -3.04 -22.03 -0.39
C ILE A 288 -4.31 -22.88 -0.30
N ASP A 289 -4.95 -22.85 0.86
CA ASP A 289 -6.28 -23.39 1.12
C ASP A 289 -7.35 -22.29 1.26
N ASP A 290 -8.60 -22.71 1.45
CA ASP A 290 -9.75 -21.81 1.61
C ASP A 290 -9.68 -20.98 2.90
N VAL A 291 -9.08 -21.50 3.96
CA VAL A 291 -8.90 -20.80 5.24
C VAL A 291 -7.96 -19.61 5.07
N ARG A 292 -6.73 -19.85 4.57
CA ARG A 292 -5.76 -18.79 4.34
C ARG A 292 -6.27 -17.79 3.30
N ALA A 293 -6.89 -18.26 2.23
CA ALA A 293 -7.45 -17.38 1.21
C ALA A 293 -8.57 -16.47 1.74
N SER A 294 -9.43 -17.00 2.63
CA SER A 294 -10.51 -16.22 3.26
C SER A 294 -9.96 -15.18 4.25
N THR A 295 -8.92 -15.54 5.02
CA THR A 295 -8.23 -14.60 5.91
C THR A 295 -7.59 -13.46 5.13
N GLN A 296 -6.85 -13.76 4.06
CA GLN A 296 -6.24 -12.74 3.21
C GLN A 296 -7.31 -11.84 2.56
N GLN A 297 -8.39 -12.41 2.01
CA GLN A 297 -9.46 -11.61 1.40
C GLN A 297 -10.18 -10.67 2.39
N ARG A 298 -10.25 -11.07 3.66
CA ARG A 298 -10.87 -10.27 4.73
C ARG A 298 -9.97 -9.11 5.17
N LEU A 299 -8.68 -9.37 5.39
CA LEU A 299 -7.73 -8.39 5.93
C LEU A 299 -7.09 -7.55 4.82
N GLU A 300 -6.57 -8.20 3.78
CA GLU A 300 -5.89 -7.55 2.65
C GLU A 300 -6.89 -7.19 1.53
N ARG A 301 -7.66 -6.12 1.74
CA ARG A 301 -8.72 -5.71 0.80
C ARG A 301 -8.23 -4.81 -0.30
N LEU A 302 -7.15 -4.08 -0.05
CA LEU A 302 -6.53 -3.12 -0.95
C LEU A 302 -5.08 -3.55 -1.21
N VAL A 303 -4.48 -3.05 -2.28
CA VAL A 303 -3.06 -3.22 -2.58
C VAL A 303 -2.50 -1.91 -3.13
N GLU A 304 -1.30 -1.56 -2.69
CA GLU A 304 -0.59 -0.40 -3.20
C GLU A 304 0.02 -0.72 -4.56
N VAL A 305 -0.45 -0.02 -5.59
CA VAL A 305 0.01 -0.21 -6.97
C VAL A 305 1.13 0.76 -7.36
N MET A 306 1.27 1.87 -6.63
CA MET A 306 2.20 2.94 -6.98
C MET A 306 2.75 3.62 -5.73
N GLN A 307 4.08 3.68 -5.63
CA GLN A 307 4.83 4.38 -4.59
C GLN A 307 6.24 4.75 -5.09
N THR A 308 7.03 5.47 -4.27
CA THR A 308 8.35 6.02 -4.65
C THR A 308 9.30 5.01 -5.32
N LYS A 309 9.29 3.75 -4.87
CA LYS A 309 10.03 2.59 -5.37
C LYS A 309 9.29 1.87 -6.51
N GLY A 310 8.51 2.60 -7.30
CA GLY A 310 7.98 2.19 -8.61
C GLY A 310 6.54 1.68 -8.64
N GLU A 311 6.01 1.53 -9.86
CA GLU A 311 4.70 0.90 -10.08
C GLU A 311 4.79 -0.63 -10.03
N SER A 312 3.80 -1.25 -9.38
CA SER A 312 3.69 -2.69 -9.14
C SER A 312 2.58 -3.39 -9.94
N GLU A 313 1.92 -2.68 -10.87
CA GLU A 313 0.77 -3.17 -11.62
C GLU A 313 1.16 -4.35 -12.52
N CYS A 314 2.12 -4.14 -13.42
CA CYS A 314 2.44 -5.08 -14.47
C CYS A 314 3.89 -4.96 -14.94
N LYS A 315 4.36 -5.88 -15.78
CA LYS A 315 5.68 -5.73 -16.42
C LYS A 315 5.63 -6.27 -17.84
N THR A 316 6.24 -5.56 -18.78
CA THR A 316 6.42 -6.06 -20.15
C THR A 316 7.12 -7.41 -20.12
N GLY A 317 6.62 -8.38 -20.90
CA GLY A 317 7.14 -9.74 -20.94
C GLY A 317 6.40 -10.70 -20.01
N LEU A 318 5.86 -10.25 -18.87
CA LEU A 318 5.05 -11.08 -17.96
C LEU A 318 3.63 -11.28 -18.50
N GLY A 319 3.49 -12.11 -19.53
CA GLY A 319 2.20 -12.46 -20.11
C GLY A 319 1.43 -11.28 -20.71
N ASN A 320 2.13 -10.17 -20.98
CA ASN A 320 1.62 -8.98 -21.66
C ASN A 320 2.76 -8.30 -22.45
N VAL A 321 2.37 -7.51 -23.46
CA VAL A 321 3.28 -6.74 -24.33
C VAL A 321 2.93 -5.25 -24.29
N ASP A 322 2.23 -4.82 -23.24
CA ASP A 322 1.77 -3.45 -23.09
C ASP A 322 2.97 -2.57 -22.72
N GLU A 323 3.31 -1.60 -23.58
CA GLU A 323 4.46 -0.72 -23.37
C GLU A 323 4.29 0.17 -22.14
N LEU A 324 3.05 0.42 -21.70
CA LEU A 324 2.76 1.19 -20.49
C LEU A 324 3.20 0.45 -19.22
N CYS A 325 3.38 -0.87 -19.27
CA CYS A 325 3.98 -1.65 -18.17
C CYS A 325 5.49 -1.43 -18.00
N ASN A 326 6.09 -0.46 -18.71
CA ASN A 326 7.45 0.04 -18.47
C ASN A 326 7.45 1.42 -17.79
N PHE A 327 6.29 1.95 -17.44
CA PHE A 327 6.17 3.21 -16.71
C PHE A 327 6.79 3.06 -15.31
N GLU A 328 7.63 4.02 -14.92
CA GLU A 328 8.20 4.21 -13.56
C GLU A 328 8.50 2.91 -12.80
N LYS A 329 9.32 2.05 -13.42
CA LYS A 329 9.78 0.80 -12.82
C LYS A 329 11.01 1.02 -11.98
N LEU A 330 10.92 0.70 -10.70
CA LEU A 330 12.09 0.32 -9.93
C LEU A 330 12.24 -1.19 -10.03
N ASP A 331 13.25 -1.60 -10.79
CA ASP A 331 13.68 -2.97 -10.76
C ASP A 331 15.04 -3.03 -10.06
N THR A 332 15.12 -3.79 -8.98
CA THR A 332 16.33 -3.93 -8.17
C THR A 332 17.35 -4.85 -8.84
N ARG A 333 18.16 -4.26 -9.74
CA ARG A 333 19.46 -4.85 -10.18
C ARG A 333 20.39 -3.93 -10.97
N SER A 334 20.29 -2.60 -10.81
CA SER A 334 21.29 -1.68 -11.38
C SER A 334 22.58 -1.55 -10.55
N VAL A 335 22.74 -2.25 -9.43
CA VAL A 335 23.95 -2.17 -8.62
C VAL A 335 25.01 -3.13 -9.18
N ARG A 336 26.05 -2.53 -9.79
CA ARG A 336 27.31 -3.07 -10.34
C ARG A 336 27.34 -3.37 -11.85
N THR A 337 27.82 -2.38 -12.62
CA THR A 337 29.10 -2.49 -13.34
C THR A 337 29.74 -1.13 -13.62
N GLY A 338 30.70 -0.70 -12.78
CA GLY A 338 31.84 0.13 -13.20
C GLY A 338 31.86 1.60 -12.73
N PRO A 339 33.06 2.18 -12.56
CA PRO A 339 33.24 3.55 -12.07
C PRO A 339 32.75 4.58 -13.08
N SER A 340 31.89 5.47 -12.59
CA SER A 340 31.28 6.59 -13.28
C SER A 340 32.33 7.58 -13.79
N PHE A 341 32.78 7.43 -15.04
CA PHE A 341 33.22 8.55 -15.88
C PHE A 341 33.22 8.08 -17.35
N LEU A 342 32.42 8.76 -18.18
CA LEU A 342 32.36 8.66 -19.64
C LEU A 342 31.74 7.37 -20.20
N ILE A 343 30.42 7.36 -20.40
CA ILE A 343 29.84 6.63 -21.54
C ILE A 343 28.75 7.48 -22.21
N GLU A 344 29.12 8.14 -23.32
CA GLU A 344 28.19 8.37 -24.42
C GLU A 344 27.65 7.00 -24.85
N GLY A 345 26.41 6.69 -24.44
CA GLY A 345 25.66 5.53 -24.90
C GLY A 345 26.00 4.19 -24.24
N ALA A 346 25.69 4.02 -22.94
CA ALA A 346 25.25 2.74 -22.35
C ALA A 346 24.89 2.93 -20.87
N ALA A 347 23.62 2.69 -20.52
CA ALA A 347 23.13 2.08 -19.26
C ALA A 347 21.61 2.32 -19.11
N VAL A 348 20.82 1.72 -20.02
CA VAL A 348 19.36 1.53 -19.85
C VAL A 348 19.05 0.10 -20.26
N GLN A 349 19.59 -0.89 -19.53
CA GLN A 349 19.29 -2.29 -19.81
C GLN A 349 19.74 -3.22 -18.68
N SER A 350 18.92 -3.34 -17.65
CA SER A 350 18.87 -4.48 -16.70
C SER A 350 17.91 -4.01 -15.59
N LEU A 351 16.59 -4.03 -15.78
CA LEU A 351 15.75 -5.23 -15.80
C LEU A 351 14.56 -5.19 -16.77
N THR A 352 14.55 -4.27 -17.73
CA THR A 352 13.62 -4.38 -18.88
C THR A 352 13.93 -5.60 -19.77
N THR A 353 15.09 -6.24 -19.58
CA THR A 353 15.56 -7.42 -20.32
C THR A 353 15.94 -8.60 -19.42
N ALA A 354 15.69 -8.53 -18.10
CA ALA A 354 15.90 -9.70 -17.25
C ALA A 354 14.96 -10.83 -17.72
N PRO A 355 15.43 -12.10 -17.81
CA PRO A 355 14.54 -13.22 -18.11
C PRO A 355 13.41 -13.31 -17.09
N ILE A 356 12.30 -13.91 -17.47
CA ILE A 356 11.23 -14.25 -16.53
C ILE A 356 11.66 -15.52 -15.83
N CYS A 357 11.45 -15.62 -14.51
CA CYS A 357 11.84 -16.83 -13.81
C CYS A 357 10.99 -18.02 -14.30
N ASP A 358 11.65 -19.10 -14.74
CA ASP A 358 10.96 -20.33 -15.17
C ASP A 358 10.40 -21.10 -13.95
N GLU A 359 11.05 -20.95 -12.80
CA GLU A 359 10.62 -21.49 -11.51
C GLU A 359 10.46 -20.38 -10.46
N LEU A 360 9.62 -20.64 -9.45
CA LEU A 360 9.39 -19.74 -8.31
C LEU A 360 10.68 -19.31 -7.59
N PHE A 361 11.72 -20.13 -7.65
CA PHE A 361 12.93 -20.00 -6.84
C PHE A 361 14.21 -19.87 -7.68
N GLU A 362 14.11 -19.47 -8.96
CA GLU A 362 15.32 -19.34 -9.78
C GLU A 362 16.32 -18.37 -9.15
N PRO A 363 17.63 -18.71 -9.14
CA PRO A 363 18.50 -18.24 -8.06
C PRO A 363 18.92 -16.78 -8.18
N GLU A 364 18.87 -16.15 -9.35
CA GLU A 364 19.30 -14.77 -9.55
C GLU A 364 18.98 -14.31 -10.99
N GLY A 365 18.53 -13.06 -11.14
CA GLY A 365 18.61 -12.33 -12.40
C GLY A 365 17.37 -12.40 -13.27
N CYS A 366 16.27 -12.87 -12.70
CA CYS A 366 15.00 -13.00 -13.38
C CYS A 366 13.88 -12.27 -12.63
N ILE A 367 12.83 -11.91 -13.37
CA ILE A 367 11.62 -11.29 -12.83
C ILE A 367 10.63 -12.39 -12.44
N ASN A 368 10.26 -12.45 -11.16
CA ASN A 368 9.21 -13.34 -10.72
C ASN A 368 7.83 -12.75 -11.04
N LYS A 369 6.99 -13.51 -11.75
CA LYS A 369 5.66 -13.04 -12.14
C LYS A 369 4.77 -12.68 -10.95
N TYR A 370 4.93 -13.34 -9.81
CA TYR A 370 4.12 -13.10 -8.61
C TYR A 370 4.54 -11.87 -7.80
N SER A 371 5.46 -11.05 -8.34
CA SER A 371 5.75 -9.70 -7.83
C SER A 371 4.86 -8.62 -8.46
N TYR A 372 4.03 -8.96 -9.45
CA TYR A 372 3.20 -7.97 -10.14
C TYR A 372 1.72 -8.23 -9.94
N ILE A 373 0.98 -7.17 -9.59
CA ILE A 373 -0.44 -7.23 -9.21
C ILE A 373 -1.28 -7.90 -10.29
N ARG A 374 -1.07 -7.56 -11.56
CA ARG A 374 -1.83 -8.16 -12.68
C ARG A 374 -1.68 -9.68 -12.76
N GLU A 375 -0.52 -10.22 -12.43
CA GLU A 375 -0.31 -11.67 -12.34
C GLU A 375 -0.93 -12.26 -11.07
N GLY A 376 -0.89 -11.53 -9.96
CA GLY A 376 -1.64 -11.85 -8.75
C GLY A 376 -3.15 -11.94 -8.98
N LEU A 377 -3.75 -10.98 -9.70
CA LEU A 377 -5.17 -11.01 -10.07
C LEU A 377 -5.51 -12.22 -10.94
N LYS A 378 -4.66 -12.55 -11.93
CA LYS A 378 -4.81 -13.78 -12.73
C LYS A 378 -4.73 -15.03 -11.88
N GLU A 379 -3.80 -15.08 -10.92
CA GLU A 379 -3.66 -16.19 -10.00
C GLU A 379 -4.87 -16.31 -9.07
N GLY A 380 -5.41 -15.19 -8.60
CA GLY A 380 -6.60 -15.14 -7.75
C GLY A 380 -7.82 -15.79 -8.40
N VAL A 381 -8.05 -15.53 -9.69
CA VAL A 381 -9.11 -16.18 -10.47
C VAL A 381 -8.90 -17.71 -10.59
N LYS A 382 -7.65 -18.17 -10.69
CA LYS A 382 -7.35 -19.61 -10.69
C LYS A 382 -7.62 -20.24 -9.33
N GLN A 383 -7.24 -19.57 -8.24
CA GLN A 383 -7.51 -20.04 -6.89
C GLN A 383 -9.01 -20.09 -6.62
N GLU A 384 -9.79 -19.09 -7.06
CA GLU A 384 -11.25 -19.11 -6.96
C GLU A 384 -11.86 -20.35 -7.63
N ALA A 385 -11.40 -20.69 -8.83
CA ALA A 385 -11.85 -21.88 -9.53
C ALA A 385 -11.41 -23.20 -8.85
N LYS A 386 -10.29 -23.19 -8.12
CA LYS A 386 -9.68 -24.38 -7.50
C LYS A 386 -10.21 -24.67 -6.10
N ILE A 387 -10.27 -23.64 -5.25
CA ILE A 387 -10.59 -23.73 -3.82
C ILE A 387 -11.85 -22.94 -3.43
N GLY A 388 -12.51 -22.26 -4.38
CA GLY A 388 -13.76 -21.54 -4.14
C GLY A 388 -13.61 -20.12 -3.58
N VAL A 389 -12.38 -19.68 -3.31
CA VAL A 389 -12.07 -18.36 -2.73
C VAL A 389 -10.95 -17.69 -3.54
N ASN A 390 -11.11 -16.41 -3.85
CA ASN A 390 -10.09 -15.59 -4.50
C ASN A 390 -9.26 -14.82 -3.44
N PRO A 391 -8.01 -15.24 -3.14
CA PRO A 391 -7.17 -14.56 -2.16
C PRO A 391 -6.67 -13.18 -2.62
N PHE A 392 -6.56 -12.96 -3.94
CA PHE A 392 -5.95 -11.77 -4.54
C PHE A 392 -7.01 -10.85 -5.14
N LYS A 393 -8.06 -10.57 -4.36
CA LYS A 393 -9.19 -9.73 -4.78
C LYS A 393 -9.07 -8.34 -4.14
N TYR A 394 -8.42 -7.42 -4.85
CA TYR A 394 -8.01 -6.12 -4.33
C TYR A 394 -8.77 -4.93 -4.93
N GLY A 395 -8.92 -3.86 -4.14
CA GLY A 395 -8.97 -2.48 -4.64
C GLY A 395 -7.57 -1.89 -4.73
N PHE A 396 -7.40 -0.78 -5.45
CA PHE A 396 -6.07 -0.19 -5.65
C PHE A 396 -5.92 1.13 -4.92
N VAL A 397 -4.76 1.32 -4.32
CA VAL A 397 -4.33 2.56 -3.66
C VAL A 397 -2.94 2.95 -4.16
N GLY A 398 -2.59 4.22 -4.01
CA GLY A 398 -1.25 4.72 -4.30
C GLY A 398 -0.83 5.68 -3.20
N ALA A 399 0.45 5.77 -2.91
CA ALA A 399 0.92 6.54 -1.78
C ALA A 399 2.35 7.01 -2.02
N THR A 400 2.83 7.97 -1.24
CA THR A 400 4.18 8.46 -1.47
C THR A 400 5.24 7.49 -0.99
N ASP A 401 4.98 6.77 0.10
CA ASP A 401 6.03 6.06 0.85
C ASP A 401 7.14 7.05 1.19
N THR A 402 6.74 8.19 1.75
CA THR A 402 7.66 9.30 2.03
C THR A 402 8.43 9.07 3.30
N HIS A 403 9.76 9.23 3.23
CA HIS A 403 10.68 9.18 4.35
C HIS A 403 11.07 10.57 4.85
N SER A 404 10.24 11.57 4.58
CA SER A 404 10.46 12.97 4.94
C SER A 404 9.29 13.59 5.72
N GLY A 405 8.28 12.78 6.10
CA GLY A 405 7.07 13.25 6.78
C GLY A 405 6.25 14.25 5.96
N VAL A 406 6.29 14.18 4.63
CA VAL A 406 5.60 15.12 3.72
C VAL A 406 4.62 14.40 2.77
N PRO A 407 3.45 13.95 3.27
CA PRO A 407 2.50 13.17 2.50
C PRO A 407 2.05 13.87 1.21
N SER A 408 1.89 13.10 0.13
CA SER A 408 1.50 13.60 -1.20
C SER A 408 2.42 14.68 -1.78
N SER A 409 3.66 14.81 -1.32
CA SER A 409 4.62 15.81 -1.81
C SER A 409 5.22 15.46 -3.19
N GLY A 410 4.40 14.96 -4.13
CA GLY A 410 4.83 14.53 -5.47
C GLY A 410 4.61 15.55 -6.59
N GLU A 411 4.25 16.79 -6.28
CA GLU A 411 3.97 17.84 -7.27
C GLU A 411 5.26 18.23 -8.03
N GLU A 412 5.35 17.94 -9.33
CA GLU A 412 6.59 18.05 -10.13
C GLU A 412 7.35 19.39 -10.00
N ASP A 413 6.63 20.52 -10.01
CA ASP A 413 7.20 21.87 -9.92
C ASP A 413 7.39 22.36 -8.47
N ASN A 414 7.07 21.52 -7.48
CA ASN A 414 7.21 21.75 -6.05
C ASN A 414 7.93 20.59 -5.32
N TYR A 415 8.52 19.66 -6.08
CA TYR A 415 9.15 18.46 -5.52
C TYR A 415 10.49 18.79 -4.82
N GLN A 416 10.62 18.39 -3.56
CA GLN A 416 11.79 18.68 -2.71
C GLN A 416 12.59 17.43 -2.31
N GLY A 417 12.28 16.27 -2.88
CA GLY A 417 12.81 14.98 -2.43
C GLY A 417 11.81 14.21 -1.57
N ASN A 418 12.10 12.92 -1.35
CA ASN A 418 11.25 12.00 -0.62
C ASN A 418 11.98 11.33 0.57
N HIS A 419 13.32 11.34 0.58
CA HIS A 419 14.18 10.61 1.52
C HIS A 419 15.13 11.53 2.29
N GLY A 420 14.68 12.73 2.64
CA GLY A 420 15.44 13.69 3.45
C GLY A 420 16.79 14.03 2.81
N MET A 421 17.88 14.04 3.58
CA MET A 421 19.23 14.33 3.10
C MET A 421 19.73 13.35 2.02
N ALA A 422 19.08 12.21 1.83
CA ALA A 422 19.44 11.30 0.75
C ALA A 422 19.11 11.89 -0.63
N ASP A 423 18.14 12.79 -0.73
CA ASP A 423 17.64 13.35 -1.99
C ASP A 423 17.15 14.81 -1.88
N ASP A 424 17.67 15.59 -0.92
CA ASP A 424 17.27 16.97 -0.66
C ASP A 424 17.85 18.00 -1.65
N THR A 425 18.94 17.67 -2.34
CA THR A 425 19.53 18.48 -3.40
C THR A 425 19.19 17.97 -4.81
N PRO A 426 19.12 18.84 -5.83
CA PRO A 426 19.00 18.40 -7.22
C PRO A 426 20.12 17.45 -7.66
N GLN A 427 21.33 17.60 -7.14
CA GLN A 427 22.48 16.77 -7.46
C GLN A 427 22.27 15.33 -6.99
N TYR A 428 21.79 15.15 -5.76
CA TYR A 428 21.44 13.82 -5.24
C TYR A 428 20.20 13.23 -5.91
N ARG A 429 19.16 14.03 -6.17
CA ARG A 429 17.95 13.55 -6.89
C ARG A 429 18.25 13.05 -8.29
N LEU A 430 19.13 13.73 -9.01
CA LEU A 430 19.47 13.41 -10.40
C LEU A 430 20.59 12.35 -10.52
N GLY A 431 21.06 11.78 -9.41
CA GLY A 431 22.17 10.82 -9.39
C GLY A 431 23.50 11.41 -9.89
N ILE A 432 23.65 12.74 -9.90
CA ILE A 432 24.86 13.44 -10.33
C ILE A 432 25.95 13.28 -9.26
N GLU A 433 25.55 13.35 -7.99
CA GLU A 433 26.37 13.06 -6.82
C GLU A 433 25.77 11.87 -6.08
N GLN A 434 26.62 11.04 -5.48
CA GLN A 434 26.17 9.93 -4.63
C GLN A 434 25.96 10.46 -3.22
N SER A 435 24.76 10.26 -2.67
CA SER A 435 24.53 10.53 -1.25
C SER A 435 25.20 9.44 -0.40
N PRO A 436 25.84 9.78 0.73
CA PRO A 436 26.33 8.80 1.69
C PRO A 436 25.24 7.85 2.23
N ILE A 437 23.97 8.29 2.23
CA ILE A 437 22.82 7.50 2.72
C ILE A 437 22.38 6.48 1.68
N SER A 438 22.03 6.94 0.47
CA SER A 438 21.57 6.05 -0.62
C SER A 438 22.72 5.26 -1.25
N GLY A 439 23.97 5.74 -1.15
CA GLY A 439 25.16 5.06 -1.62
C GLY A 439 25.16 4.85 -3.13
N GLU A 440 25.26 3.59 -3.57
CA GLU A 440 25.18 3.20 -5.00
C GLU A 440 23.72 3.09 -5.51
N LEU A 441 22.71 3.33 -4.66
CA LEU A 441 21.32 3.37 -5.10
C LEU A 441 21.09 4.66 -5.89
N ASP A 442 20.68 4.51 -7.15
CA ASP A 442 20.43 5.64 -8.02
C ASP A 442 19.07 6.27 -7.69
N ASN A 443 19.10 7.39 -6.97
CA ASN A 443 17.91 8.18 -6.62
C ASN A 443 17.11 8.62 -7.86
N LEU A 444 17.73 8.68 -9.05
CA LEU A 444 17.03 8.97 -10.31
C LEU A 444 15.98 7.90 -10.66
N LEU A 445 16.13 6.69 -10.13
CA LEU A 445 15.21 5.58 -10.37
C LEU A 445 13.97 5.61 -9.46
N ASN A 446 14.00 6.39 -8.39
CA ASN A 446 12.84 6.60 -7.54
C ASN A 446 11.93 7.67 -8.16
N ASN A 447 10.63 7.46 -8.05
CA ASN A 447 9.62 8.45 -8.43
C ASN A 447 9.05 9.15 -7.18
N PRO A 448 8.29 10.24 -7.32
CA PRO A 448 7.70 10.95 -6.17
C PRO A 448 6.55 10.22 -5.45
N GLY A 449 6.16 9.04 -5.95
CA GLY A 449 5.11 8.18 -5.40
C GLY A 449 3.72 8.44 -5.98
N GLY A 450 2.75 7.70 -5.44
CA GLY A 450 1.35 7.74 -5.84
C GLY A 450 0.45 8.56 -4.91
N LEU A 451 -0.84 8.56 -5.22
CA LEU A 451 -1.87 9.14 -4.38
C LEU A 451 -3.14 8.29 -4.41
N THR A 452 -3.79 8.15 -3.26
CA THR A 452 -5.01 7.35 -3.09
C THR A 452 -6.23 8.22 -3.30
N GLY A 453 -7.13 7.76 -4.17
CA GLY A 453 -8.48 8.28 -4.30
C GLY A 453 -9.50 7.32 -3.70
N VAL A 454 -10.49 7.85 -2.99
CA VAL A 454 -11.56 7.07 -2.34
C VAL A 454 -12.91 7.67 -2.68
N TRP A 455 -13.84 6.85 -3.15
CA TRP A 455 -15.23 7.25 -3.34
C TRP A 455 -16.03 7.01 -2.06
N ALA A 456 -16.15 8.06 -1.25
CA ALA A 456 -16.84 8.02 0.04
C ALA A 456 -18.01 9.01 0.08
N GLU A 457 -19.00 8.70 0.91
CA GLU A 457 -20.14 9.55 1.17
C GLU A 457 -19.73 10.84 1.92
N GLU A 458 -18.83 10.72 2.91
CA GLU A 458 -18.37 11.82 3.76
C GLU A 458 -16.85 11.75 3.99
N ASN A 459 -16.22 12.86 4.38
CA ASN A 459 -14.82 12.85 4.81
C ASN A 459 -14.76 12.52 6.32
N THR A 460 -15.03 11.26 6.66
CA THR A 460 -14.97 10.74 8.03
C THR A 460 -14.25 9.39 8.03
N ARG A 461 -13.68 8.99 9.18
CA ARG A 461 -13.05 7.66 9.34
C ARG A 461 -13.98 6.55 8.88
N ASP A 462 -15.21 6.52 9.41
CA ASP A 462 -16.21 5.50 9.08
C ASP A 462 -16.51 5.45 7.57
N SER A 463 -16.80 6.59 6.94
CA SER A 463 -17.20 6.60 5.52
C SER A 463 -16.06 6.23 4.58
N ILE A 464 -14.83 6.70 4.88
CA ILE A 464 -13.64 6.35 4.10
C ILE A 464 -13.27 4.88 4.31
N PHE A 465 -13.32 4.38 5.55
CA PHE A 465 -13.03 2.98 5.86
C PHE A 465 -14.06 2.03 5.25
N ASP A 466 -15.34 2.39 5.26
CA ASP A 466 -16.37 1.64 4.55
C ASP A 466 -16.10 1.58 3.04
N ALA A 467 -15.60 2.67 2.44
CA ALA A 467 -15.20 2.67 1.04
C ALA A 467 -13.97 1.78 0.78
N PHE A 468 -13.00 1.73 1.71
CA PHE A 468 -11.90 0.75 1.67
C PHE A 468 -12.43 -0.70 1.69
N GLN A 469 -13.39 -1.00 2.58
CA GLN A 469 -14.02 -2.31 2.67
C GLN A 469 -14.75 -2.69 1.36
N ARG A 470 -15.43 -1.72 0.74
CA ARG A 470 -16.09 -1.91 -0.56
C ARG A 470 -15.12 -1.96 -1.76
N ARG A 471 -13.84 -1.61 -1.57
CA ARG A 471 -12.83 -1.45 -2.63
C ARG A 471 -13.19 -0.34 -3.63
N GLU A 472 -13.91 0.68 -3.18
CA GLU A 472 -14.27 1.85 -3.99
C GLU A 472 -13.12 2.88 -3.99
N THR A 473 -11.93 2.40 -4.33
CA THR A 473 -10.67 3.15 -4.32
C THR A 473 -10.02 3.14 -5.70
N PHE A 474 -9.15 4.11 -5.94
CA PHE A 474 -8.28 4.15 -7.11
C PHE A 474 -6.93 4.76 -6.74
N ALA A 475 -5.94 4.53 -7.60
CA ALA A 475 -4.60 5.07 -7.45
C ALA A 475 -4.28 6.01 -8.61
N THR A 476 -3.42 6.99 -8.35
CA THR A 476 -2.80 7.84 -9.37
C THR A 476 -1.30 7.87 -9.11
N SER A 477 -0.50 8.26 -10.11
CA SER A 477 0.95 8.48 -9.96
C SER A 477 1.29 9.83 -9.29
N GLY A 478 0.41 10.34 -8.43
CA GLY A 478 0.55 11.64 -7.76
C GLY A 478 -0.52 12.68 -8.16
N PRO A 479 -0.84 12.90 -9.45
CA PRO A 479 -1.84 13.89 -9.84
C PRO A 479 -3.25 13.60 -9.31
N ARG A 480 -3.92 14.63 -8.79
CA ARG A 480 -5.32 14.54 -8.31
C ARG A 480 -6.32 14.47 -9.45
N ILE A 481 -6.43 13.29 -10.04
CA ILE A 481 -7.38 13.01 -11.12
C ILE A 481 -8.56 12.22 -10.53
N GLN A 482 -9.77 12.74 -10.67
CA GLN A 482 -10.97 11.99 -10.33
C GLN A 482 -11.24 10.94 -11.41
N VAL A 483 -11.19 9.67 -11.03
CA VAL A 483 -11.46 8.53 -11.92
C VAL A 483 -12.62 7.71 -11.38
N ARG A 484 -13.58 7.39 -12.25
CA ARG A 484 -14.66 6.45 -11.96
C ARG A 484 -14.80 5.46 -13.10
N LEU A 485 -14.73 4.17 -12.77
CA LEU A 485 -14.85 3.08 -13.72
C LEU A 485 -15.87 2.07 -13.20
N PHE A 486 -16.82 1.70 -14.04
CA PHE A 486 -17.80 0.66 -13.76
C PHE A 486 -17.52 -0.53 -14.69
N GLY A 487 -17.36 -1.72 -14.11
CA GLY A 487 -17.09 -2.97 -14.82
C GLY A 487 -18.02 -4.09 -14.34
N GLY A 488 -18.64 -4.82 -15.26
CA GLY A 488 -19.56 -5.91 -14.94
C GLY A 488 -20.34 -6.40 -16.15
N TYR A 489 -21.03 -7.54 -15.99
CA TYR A 489 -21.90 -8.10 -17.04
C TYR A 489 -23.34 -7.55 -16.99
N GLU A 490 -23.79 -7.09 -15.82
CA GLU A 490 -25.15 -6.63 -15.56
C GLU A 490 -25.13 -5.24 -14.92
N PHE A 491 -25.05 -4.20 -15.75
CA PHE A 491 -25.13 -2.83 -15.26
C PHE A 491 -26.59 -2.43 -14.97
N PRO A 492 -26.86 -1.76 -13.83
CA PRO A 492 -28.19 -1.20 -13.59
C PRO A 492 -28.47 -0.06 -14.59
N GLU A 493 -29.74 0.12 -14.97
CA GLU A 493 -30.15 1.16 -15.93
C GLU A 493 -29.83 2.58 -15.43
N ASP A 494 -29.70 2.76 -14.12
CA ASP A 494 -29.39 4.02 -13.45
C ASP A 494 -27.88 4.29 -13.30
N LEU A 495 -27.00 3.47 -13.90
CA LEU A 495 -25.54 3.60 -13.70
C LEU A 495 -25.01 5.01 -13.98
N ASN A 496 -25.51 5.65 -15.05
CA ASN A 496 -25.11 7.01 -15.45
C ASN A 496 -25.68 8.11 -14.54
N LEU A 497 -26.55 7.76 -13.59
CA LEU A 497 -27.14 8.67 -12.61
C LEU A 497 -26.47 8.56 -11.24
N ARG A 498 -25.48 7.67 -11.10
CA ARG A 498 -24.72 7.49 -9.86
C ARG A 498 -23.52 8.43 -9.76
N ASP A 499 -23.31 9.27 -10.77
CA ASP A 499 -22.25 10.30 -10.88
C ASP A 499 -22.50 11.52 -10.01
#